data_AF-A0A3N9N4H2-F1
#
_entry.id   AF-A0A3N9N4H2-F1
#
_cell.length_a   1.000
_cell.length_b   1.000
_cell.length_c   1.000
_cell.angle_alpha   90.00
_cell.angle_beta   90.00
_cell.angle_gamma   90.00
#
_symmetry.space_group_name_H-M   'P 1'
#
loop_
_entity.id
_entity.type
_entity.pdbx_description
1 polymer ?
#
loop_
_entity_poly.entity_id
_entity_poly.type
_entity_poly.pdbx_seq_one_letter_code
_entity_poly.pdbx_strand_id
1 'polypeptide(L)'
;FQVAEDKEHYFFEMTFRKLVQPGWHPEYGFQLTYAALCLHDGSGTRTAVDNNSGFAFENKDAFSRLILIGGGFRIEDDSSKILAQFIPASQSEAFGDTTSNTVSFSLPKKYFPERNDNWRWTILVGAQDDHGGAGMGEFRAVKAVAEQWAGGGKKDNQPNIYDILSVPALQ
;
A
#
# COMPACT_ATOMS: atom_id res chain seq x y z
N PHE A 1 -10.20 5.81 -3.04
CA PHE A 1 -8.85 6.36 -2.85
C PHE A 1 -8.90 7.83 -3.16
N GLN A 2 -8.36 8.66 -2.28
CA GLN A 2 -8.28 10.11 -2.46
C GLN A 2 -6.88 10.59 -2.05
N VAL A 3 -6.39 11.60 -2.74
CA VAL A 3 -5.19 12.34 -2.36
C VAL A 3 -5.54 13.82 -2.33
N ALA A 4 -5.46 14.43 -1.16
CA ALA A 4 -5.51 15.87 -0.98
C ALA A 4 -4.09 16.41 -0.71
N GLU A 5 -3.91 17.71 -0.81
CA GLU A 5 -2.61 18.33 -0.54
C GLU A 5 -2.76 19.71 0.11
N ASP A 6 -1.76 20.07 0.91
CA ASP A 6 -1.52 21.45 1.33
C ASP A 6 -0.14 21.93 0.85
N LYS A 7 0.44 22.95 1.48
CA LYS A 7 1.76 23.45 1.07
C LYS A 7 2.90 22.47 1.34
N GLU A 8 2.78 21.60 2.34
CA GLU A 8 3.87 20.79 2.87
C GLU A 8 3.62 19.29 2.79
N HIS A 9 2.36 18.85 2.70
CA HIS A 9 1.96 17.45 2.81
C HIS A 9 1.01 17.01 1.69
N TYR A 10 1.08 15.72 1.38
CA TYR A 10 0.00 14.95 0.76
C TYR A 10 -0.77 14.20 1.83
N PHE A 11 -2.10 14.17 1.72
CA PHE A 11 -3.01 13.45 2.60
C PHE A 11 -3.66 12.33 1.80
N PHE A 12 -3.44 11.10 2.22
CA PHE A 12 -3.93 9.90 1.56
C PHE A 12 -5.10 9.33 2.34
N GLU A 13 -6.14 8.91 1.63
CA GLU A 13 -7.26 8.16 2.20
C GLU A 13 -7.64 6.99 1.30
N MET A 14 -7.70 5.80 1.90
CA MET A 14 -8.25 4.60 1.30
C MET A 14 -9.52 4.19 2.05
N THR A 15 -10.62 4.01 1.32
CA THR A 15 -11.87 3.49 1.87
C THR A 15 -12.06 2.07 1.39
N PHE A 16 -12.26 1.15 2.32
CA PHE A 16 -12.48 -0.26 2.04
C PHE A 16 -13.96 -0.62 2.25
N ARG A 17 -14.43 -1.66 1.55
CA ARG A 17 -15.78 -2.20 1.82
C ARG A 17 -15.91 -2.72 3.25
N LYS A 18 -14.85 -3.30 3.77
CA LYS A 18 -14.74 -3.79 5.14
C LYS A 18 -13.27 -3.75 5.56
N LEU A 19 -13.00 -3.04 6.64
CA LEU A 19 -11.73 -3.05 7.34
C LEU A 19 -11.95 -3.77 8.68
N VAL A 20 -10.99 -4.55 9.13
CA VAL A 20 -11.14 -5.36 10.35
C VAL A 20 -9.98 -5.16 11.30
N GLN A 21 -10.26 -5.30 12.58
CA GLN A 21 -9.28 -5.22 13.65
C GLN A 21 -9.56 -6.38 14.63
N PRO A 22 -8.90 -7.54 14.46
CA PRO A 22 -9.10 -8.71 15.31
C PRO A 22 -8.47 -8.57 16.71
N GLY A 23 -7.65 -7.54 16.95
CA GLY A 23 -7.11 -7.20 18.26
C GLY A 23 -5.73 -7.75 18.58
N TRP A 24 -4.99 -8.29 17.61
CA TRP A 24 -3.61 -8.75 17.83
C TRP A 24 -2.63 -7.56 17.93
N HIS A 25 -2.86 -6.54 17.10
CA HIS A 25 -2.11 -5.27 17.10
C HIS A 25 -3.11 -4.10 17.04
N PRO A 26 -3.76 -3.76 18.18
CA PRO A 26 -4.75 -2.70 18.22
C PRO A 26 -4.18 -1.32 17.86
N GLU A 27 -2.88 -1.10 18.05
CA GLU A 27 -2.16 0.14 17.77
C GLU A 27 -2.22 0.56 16.29
N TYR A 28 -2.44 -0.36 15.36
CA TYR A 28 -2.55 -0.06 13.93
C TYR A 28 -3.93 0.50 13.54
N GLY A 29 -4.96 0.20 14.35
CA GLY A 29 -6.37 0.51 14.03
C GLY A 29 -7.03 -0.46 13.04
N PHE A 30 -6.24 -1.28 12.33
CA PHE A 30 -6.71 -2.36 11.45
C PHE A 30 -5.65 -3.47 11.33
N GLN A 31 -6.06 -4.64 10.82
CA GLN A 31 -5.15 -5.73 10.43
C GLN A 31 -5.73 -6.50 9.24
N LEU A 32 -4.95 -7.46 8.74
CA LEU A 32 -5.30 -8.39 7.64
C LEU A 32 -5.37 -7.75 6.25
N THR A 33 -5.25 -6.44 6.14
CA THR A 33 -5.22 -5.70 4.86
C THR A 33 -3.80 -5.23 4.60
N TYR A 34 -3.31 -5.44 3.37
CA TYR A 34 -2.03 -4.89 2.93
C TYR A 34 -2.22 -4.18 1.59
N ALA A 35 -1.58 -3.03 1.43
CA ALA A 35 -1.70 -2.23 0.23
C ALA A 35 -0.36 -1.67 -0.23
N ALA A 36 -0.25 -1.47 -1.54
CA ALA A 36 0.85 -0.78 -2.20
C ALA A 36 0.30 0.36 -3.05
N LEU A 37 0.82 1.58 -2.89
CA LEU A 37 0.52 2.73 -3.73
C LEU A 37 1.76 3.04 -4.56
N CYS A 38 1.63 2.94 -5.87
CA CYS A 38 2.68 3.23 -6.84
C CYS A 38 2.42 4.58 -7.49
N LEU A 39 3.35 5.53 -7.33
CA LEU A 39 3.31 6.81 -8.03
C LEU A 39 4.05 6.69 -9.36
N HIS A 40 3.34 6.89 -10.46
CA HIS A 40 3.94 6.99 -11.78
C HIS A 40 3.99 8.47 -12.16
N ASP A 41 5.16 8.97 -12.54
CA ASP A 41 5.39 10.37 -12.92
C ASP A 41 6.21 10.49 -14.23
N GLY A 42 6.46 9.36 -14.89
CA GLY A 42 7.28 9.25 -16.09
C GLY A 42 8.79 9.25 -15.85
N SER A 43 9.27 9.45 -14.61
CA SER A 43 10.71 9.43 -14.27
C SER A 43 11.17 8.10 -13.66
N GLY A 44 10.24 7.36 -13.04
CA GLY A 44 10.54 6.11 -12.35
C GLY A 44 11.03 4.99 -13.26
N THR A 45 11.89 4.14 -12.71
CA THR A 45 12.46 2.98 -13.41
C THR A 45 12.03 1.62 -12.84
N ARG A 46 11.37 1.61 -11.67
CA ARG A 46 10.96 0.39 -10.98
C ARG A 46 9.63 -0.12 -11.48
N THR A 47 9.55 -1.42 -11.75
CA THR A 47 8.32 -2.09 -12.17
C THR A 47 7.82 -3.12 -11.15
N ALA A 48 8.73 -3.74 -10.39
CA ALA A 48 8.37 -4.76 -9.41
C ALA A 48 7.81 -4.12 -8.13
N VAL A 49 6.62 -4.57 -7.72
CA VAL A 49 6.06 -4.29 -6.40
C VAL A 49 6.52 -5.42 -5.49
N ASP A 50 7.51 -5.18 -4.63
CA ASP A 50 8.10 -6.23 -3.79
C ASP A 50 7.18 -6.67 -2.62
N ASN A 51 7.74 -7.22 -1.54
CA ASN A 51 7.01 -7.68 -0.33
C ASN A 51 5.98 -8.76 -0.65
N ASN A 52 6.46 -9.79 -1.36
CA ASN A 52 5.69 -10.98 -1.72
C ASN A 52 4.44 -10.69 -2.57
N SER A 53 4.36 -9.54 -3.25
CA SER A 53 3.20 -9.26 -4.12
C SER A 53 3.19 -10.14 -5.38
N GLY A 54 4.37 -10.51 -5.90
CA GLY A 54 4.48 -11.18 -7.20
C GLY A 54 3.96 -10.37 -8.39
N PHE A 55 3.71 -9.07 -8.21
CA PHE A 55 3.23 -8.15 -9.23
C PHE A 55 4.38 -7.32 -9.81
N ALA A 56 4.40 -7.17 -11.13
CA ALA A 56 5.26 -6.25 -11.82
C ALA A 56 4.50 -5.52 -12.93
N PHE A 57 4.75 -4.23 -13.07
CA PHE A 57 4.27 -3.42 -14.18
C PHE A 57 5.07 -3.70 -15.46
N GLU A 58 4.50 -3.33 -16.61
CA GLU A 58 5.29 -3.16 -17.83
C GLU A 58 6.23 -1.95 -17.67
N ASN A 59 7.35 -1.91 -18.41
CA ASN A 59 8.33 -0.83 -18.31
C ASN A 59 7.74 0.58 -18.54
N LYS A 60 6.72 0.70 -19.39
CA LYS A 60 6.03 1.98 -19.66
C LYS A 60 5.21 2.49 -18.46
N ASP A 61 4.95 1.61 -17.50
CA ASP A 61 4.20 1.83 -16.27
C ASP A 61 5.11 1.72 -15.05
N ALA A 62 6.42 1.92 -15.22
CA ALA A 62 7.33 2.06 -14.10
C ALA A 62 6.90 3.20 -13.16
N PHE A 63 7.19 3.05 -11.88
CA PHE A 63 6.84 4.00 -10.82
C PHE A 63 8.09 4.56 -10.16
N SER A 64 8.00 5.80 -9.67
CA SER A 64 9.10 6.49 -9.00
C SER A 64 9.01 6.41 -7.48
N ARG A 65 7.80 6.17 -6.93
CA ARG A 65 7.58 5.94 -5.50
C ARG A 65 6.70 4.74 -5.27
N LEU A 66 7.01 4.01 -4.19
CA LEU A 66 6.19 2.94 -3.66
C LEU A 66 5.88 3.26 -2.19
N ILE A 67 4.60 3.28 -1.82
CA ILE A 67 4.16 3.34 -0.43
C ILE A 67 3.55 1.99 -0.08
N LEU A 68 4.12 1.30 0.90
CA LEU A 68 3.61 0.04 1.41
C LEU A 68 2.90 0.27 2.73
N ILE A 69 1.76 -0.38 2.91
CA ILE A 69 0.81 -0.10 4.00
C ILE A 69 0.32 -1.42 4.58
N GLY A 70 0.51 -1.59 5.88
CA GLY A 70 0.07 -2.73 6.68
C GLY A 70 0.03 -2.34 8.15
N GLY A 71 0.82 -2.99 9.01
CA GLY A 71 0.95 -2.57 10.42
C GLY A 71 1.60 -1.20 10.62
N GLY A 72 2.11 -0.62 9.55
CA GLY A 72 2.60 0.75 9.49
C GLY A 72 2.58 1.17 8.03
N PHE A 73 3.38 2.18 7.69
CA PHE A 73 3.66 2.46 6.29
C PHE A 73 5.12 2.82 6.07
N ARG A 74 5.60 2.55 4.87
CA ARG A 74 6.90 3.03 4.40
C ARG A 74 6.82 3.54 2.98
N ILE A 75 7.62 4.54 2.67
CA ILE A 75 7.80 5.06 1.32
C ILE A 75 9.22 4.74 0.83
N GLU A 76 9.30 4.21 -0.37
CA GLU A 76 10.54 3.86 -1.08
C GLU A 76 10.64 4.66 -2.38
N ASP A 77 11.88 4.91 -2.82
CA ASP A 77 12.16 5.32 -4.20
C ASP A 77 12.22 4.11 -5.16
N ASP A 78 12.51 4.39 -6.42
CA ASP A 78 12.59 3.39 -7.49
C ASP A 78 13.88 2.54 -7.45
N SER A 79 14.82 2.87 -6.55
CA SER A 79 15.97 2.03 -6.22
C SER A 79 15.75 1.15 -4.98
N SER A 80 14.51 1.12 -4.47
CA SER A 80 14.12 0.43 -3.23
C SER A 80 14.75 1.02 -1.97
N LYS A 81 15.24 2.27 -2.01
CA LYS A 81 15.71 2.97 -0.81
C LYS A 81 14.52 3.47 -0.02
N ILE A 82 14.47 3.14 1.27
CA ILE A 82 13.46 3.66 2.20
C ILE A 82 13.73 5.15 2.45
N LEU A 83 12.75 5.99 2.11
CA LEU A 83 12.80 7.44 2.33
C LEU A 83 12.22 7.83 3.69
N ALA A 84 11.18 7.12 4.13
CA ALA A 84 10.58 7.25 5.45
C ALA A 84 9.78 5.99 5.81
N GLN A 85 9.60 5.78 7.11
CA GLN A 85 8.81 4.69 7.66
C GLN A 85 8.14 5.15 8.95
N PHE A 86 6.93 4.65 9.19
CA PHE A 86 6.16 4.87 10.40
C PHE A 86 5.49 3.56 10.82
N ILE A 87 5.59 3.23 12.11
CA ILE A 87 4.87 2.13 12.76
C ILE A 87 4.25 2.73 14.02
N PRO A 88 2.91 2.70 14.19
CA PRO A 88 2.27 3.16 15.41
C PRO A 88 2.81 2.43 16.63
N ALA A 89 3.19 3.17 17.67
CA ALA A 89 3.58 2.61 18.97
C ALA A 89 2.38 2.45 19.91
N SER A 90 1.25 3.10 19.60
CA SER A 90 0.04 3.09 20.44
C SER A 90 -1.23 3.33 19.62
N GLN A 91 -2.39 3.02 20.20
CA GLN A 91 -3.68 3.21 19.52
C GLN A 91 -4.01 4.69 19.21
N SER A 92 -3.44 5.66 19.94
CA SER A 92 -3.61 7.08 19.59
C SER A 92 -2.88 7.48 18.30
N GLU A 93 -1.96 6.65 17.84
CA GLU A 93 -1.22 6.80 16.59
C GLU A 93 -1.80 5.94 15.45
N ALA A 94 -2.91 5.25 15.71
CA ALA A 94 -3.60 4.44 14.72
C ALA A 94 -3.99 5.30 13.51
N PHE A 95 -3.79 4.74 12.33
CA PHE A 95 -4.07 5.40 11.06
C PHE A 95 -5.12 4.65 10.23
N GLY A 96 -5.67 3.55 10.77
CA GLY A 96 -6.88 2.92 10.27
C GLY A 96 -8.05 3.05 11.24
N ASP A 97 -9.25 3.15 10.70
CA ASP A 97 -10.50 3.19 11.44
C ASP A 97 -11.52 2.20 10.85
N THR A 98 -11.86 1.17 11.64
CA THR A 98 -12.83 0.15 11.23
C THR A 98 -14.29 0.61 11.28
N THR A 99 -14.59 1.73 11.96
CA THR A 99 -15.93 2.33 11.98
C THR A 99 -16.27 2.96 10.64
N SER A 100 -15.33 3.73 10.08
CA SER A 100 -15.43 4.33 8.75
C SER A 100 -14.89 3.44 7.63
N ASN A 101 -14.23 2.33 7.96
CA ASN A 101 -13.48 1.47 7.05
C ASN A 101 -12.41 2.22 6.24
N THR A 102 -11.70 3.14 6.89
CA THR A 102 -10.70 3.99 6.26
C THR A 102 -9.29 3.69 6.75
N VAL A 103 -8.30 3.93 5.89
CA VAL A 103 -6.90 4.06 6.27
C VAL A 103 -6.43 5.40 5.73
N SER A 104 -5.99 6.29 6.63
CA SER A 104 -5.70 7.69 6.32
C SER A 104 -4.40 8.15 7.00
N PHE A 105 -3.52 8.78 6.23
CA PHE A 105 -2.22 9.25 6.71
C PHE A 105 -1.72 10.42 5.85
N SER A 106 -0.73 11.16 6.34
CA SER A 106 -0.07 12.22 5.58
C SER A 106 1.42 11.95 5.40
N LEU A 107 1.97 12.42 4.28
CA LEU A 107 3.38 12.34 3.98
C LEU A 107 3.90 13.71 3.52
N PRO A 108 5.06 14.16 4.04
CA PRO A 108 5.73 15.37 3.57
C PRO A 108 6.04 15.32 2.07
N LYS A 109 5.75 16.42 1.36
CA LYS A 109 6.00 16.57 -0.08
C LYS A 109 7.46 16.36 -0.48
N LYS A 110 8.41 16.60 0.43
CA LYS A 110 9.85 16.36 0.20
C LYS A 110 10.20 14.90 -0.17
N TYR A 111 9.31 13.94 0.10
CA TYR A 111 9.51 12.55 -0.29
C TYR A 111 9.03 12.23 -1.70
N PHE A 112 8.39 13.17 -2.38
CA PHE A 112 7.83 12.98 -3.72
C PHE A 112 8.58 13.83 -4.74
N PRO A 113 8.59 13.40 -6.01
CA PRO A 113 9.03 14.26 -7.10
C PRO A 113 8.15 15.52 -7.20
N GLU A 114 8.55 16.49 -8.02
CA GLU A 114 7.64 17.56 -8.39
C GLU A 114 6.48 17.01 -9.23
N ARG A 115 5.30 17.59 -9.04
CA ARG A 115 4.09 17.18 -9.74
C ARG A 115 4.13 17.57 -11.21
N ASN A 116 3.74 16.64 -12.08
CA ASN A 116 3.69 16.82 -13.53
C ASN A 116 2.46 16.14 -14.15
N ASP A 117 2.27 16.28 -15.46
CA ASP A 117 1.09 15.76 -16.18
C ASP A 117 1.02 14.22 -16.22
N ASN A 118 2.12 13.53 -15.93
CA ASN A 118 2.16 12.07 -15.90
C ASN A 118 1.81 11.49 -14.53
N TRP A 119 1.63 12.33 -13.50
CA TRP A 119 1.32 11.91 -12.13
C TRP A 119 0.03 11.10 -12.04
N ARG A 120 0.17 9.78 -11.92
CA ARG A 120 -0.94 8.84 -11.71
C ARG A 120 -0.60 7.88 -10.57
N TRP A 121 -1.63 7.33 -9.95
CA TRP A 121 -1.48 6.34 -8.89
C TRP A 121 -2.02 4.99 -9.33
N THR A 122 -1.29 3.92 -9.01
CA THR A 122 -1.87 2.57 -9.00
C THR A 122 -1.85 2.03 -7.59
N ILE A 123 -2.97 1.50 -7.12
CA ILE A 123 -3.13 0.94 -5.79
C ILE A 123 -3.37 -0.55 -5.94
N LEU A 124 -2.55 -1.36 -5.28
CA LEU A 124 -2.70 -2.81 -5.23
C LEU A 124 -3.09 -3.20 -3.81
N VAL A 125 -4.12 -4.03 -3.67
CA VAL A 125 -4.63 -4.46 -2.36
C VAL A 125 -4.62 -5.98 -2.29
N GLY A 126 -4.18 -6.50 -1.15
CA GLY A 126 -4.23 -7.93 -0.83
C GLY A 126 -4.45 -8.16 0.66
N ALA A 127 -4.39 -9.43 1.06
CA ALA A 127 -4.33 -9.76 2.47
C ALA A 127 -2.91 -9.52 3.01
N GLN A 128 -2.81 -9.06 4.25
CA GLN A 128 -1.54 -8.99 4.96
C GLN A 128 -1.13 -10.39 5.42
N ASP A 129 0.18 -10.66 5.47
CA ASP A 129 0.81 -11.78 6.19
C ASP A 129 1.74 -11.28 7.31
N ASP A 130 2.33 -12.22 8.07
CA ASP A 130 3.12 -11.96 9.29
C ASP A 130 2.27 -11.56 10.51
N HIS A 131 1.22 -12.34 10.76
CA HIS A 131 0.30 -12.11 11.88
C HIS A 131 0.95 -12.50 13.21
N GLY A 132 1.35 -11.50 13.98
CA GLY A 132 1.97 -11.64 15.30
C GLY A 132 3.42 -11.17 15.38
N GLY A 133 4.04 -10.83 14.24
CA GLY A 133 5.30 -10.09 14.19
C GLY A 133 5.06 -8.58 14.40
N ALA A 134 6.00 -7.88 15.02
CA ALA A 134 5.93 -6.42 15.25
C ALA A 134 6.24 -5.59 13.98
N GLY A 135 5.91 -6.11 12.80
CA GLY A 135 6.31 -5.56 11.51
C GLY A 135 5.17 -4.92 10.72
N MET A 136 5.51 -4.32 9.58
CA MET A 136 4.50 -3.82 8.64
C MET A 136 3.77 -4.95 7.92
N GLY A 137 4.32 -6.16 7.92
CA GLY A 137 3.84 -7.31 7.15
C GLY A 137 4.17 -7.21 5.67
N GLU A 138 3.66 -8.18 4.92
CA GLU A 138 3.81 -8.31 3.47
C GLU A 138 2.51 -8.82 2.83
N PHE A 139 2.46 -8.90 1.50
CA PHE A 139 1.33 -9.54 0.82
C PHE A 139 1.29 -11.04 1.14
N ARG A 140 0.16 -11.51 1.65
CA ARG A 140 -0.09 -12.93 1.91
C ARG A 140 -0.16 -13.71 0.62
N ALA A 141 0.43 -14.90 0.64
CA ALA A 141 0.38 -15.83 -0.47
C ALA A 141 -1.07 -16.12 -0.92
N VAL A 142 -1.26 -16.12 -2.23
CA VAL A 142 -2.47 -16.62 -2.87
C VAL A 142 -2.11 -17.92 -3.56
N LYS A 143 -2.94 -18.94 -3.42
CA LYS A 143 -2.74 -20.29 -3.94
C LYS A 143 -3.90 -20.66 -4.86
N ALA A 144 -3.78 -21.79 -5.56
CA ALA A 144 -4.87 -22.31 -6.39
C ALA A 144 -6.12 -22.63 -5.53
N VAL A 145 -5.90 -23.26 -4.38
CA VAL A 145 -6.93 -23.56 -3.38
C VAL A 145 -6.67 -22.72 -2.13
N ALA A 146 -7.72 -22.10 -1.59
CA ALA A 146 -7.62 -21.34 -0.34
C ALA A 146 -7.22 -22.26 0.82
N GLU A 147 -6.36 -21.75 1.70
CA GLU A 147 -5.97 -22.42 2.94
C GLU A 147 -6.23 -21.47 4.12
N GLN A 148 -6.06 -21.97 5.36
CA GLN A 148 -6.29 -21.16 6.55
C GLN A 148 -5.52 -19.83 6.55
N TRP A 149 -4.31 -19.83 5.98
CA TRP A 149 -3.40 -18.70 5.97
C TRP A 149 -2.98 -18.27 4.55
N ALA A 150 -3.75 -18.65 3.53
CA ALA A 150 -3.48 -18.27 2.15
C ALA A 150 -4.77 -17.98 1.39
N GLY A 151 -4.74 -16.96 0.53
CA GLY A 151 -5.83 -16.72 -0.43
C GLY A 151 -5.98 -17.89 -1.42
N GLY A 152 -7.13 -17.99 -2.09
CA GLY A 152 -7.40 -19.00 -3.11
C GLY A 152 -7.70 -18.41 -4.49
N GLY A 153 -7.73 -19.26 -5.51
CA GLY A 153 -8.15 -18.89 -6.88
C GLY A 153 -7.03 -18.49 -7.84
N LYS A 154 -5.77 -18.56 -7.40
CA LYS A 154 -4.61 -18.22 -8.24
C LYS A 154 -4.44 -19.22 -9.39
N LYS A 155 -4.26 -18.71 -10.60
CA LYS A 155 -3.87 -19.47 -11.80
C LYS A 155 -2.47 -19.06 -12.22
N ASP A 156 -1.63 -20.01 -12.58
CA ASP A 156 -0.27 -19.78 -13.09
C ASP A 156 0.53 -18.78 -12.20
N ASN A 157 1.30 -17.88 -12.83
CA ASN A 157 2.14 -16.87 -12.17
C ASN A 157 1.38 -15.59 -11.79
N GLN A 158 0.09 -15.67 -11.47
CA GLN A 158 -0.67 -14.51 -11.02
C GLN A 158 -0.09 -13.88 -9.74
N PRO A 159 -0.33 -12.61 -9.48
CA PRO A 159 0.18 -11.94 -8.28
C PRO A 159 -0.60 -12.37 -7.02
N ASN A 160 -0.05 -12.08 -5.84
CA ASN A 160 -0.69 -12.19 -4.54
C ASN A 160 -1.55 -10.94 -4.22
N ILE A 161 -2.28 -10.46 -5.24
CA ILE A 161 -3.08 -9.23 -5.20
C ILE A 161 -4.54 -9.60 -5.44
N TYR A 162 -5.44 -9.00 -4.66
CA TYR A 162 -6.88 -9.21 -4.75
C TYR A 162 -7.56 -8.19 -5.64
N ASP A 163 -7.08 -6.95 -5.62
CA ASP A 163 -7.66 -5.86 -6.41
C ASP A 163 -6.60 -4.83 -6.80
N ILE A 164 -6.83 -4.17 -7.93
CA ILE A 164 -5.98 -3.11 -8.48
C ILE A 164 -6.86 -1.94 -8.89
N LEU A 165 -6.55 -0.76 -8.37
CA LEU A 165 -7.17 0.49 -8.76
C LEU A 165 -6.14 1.37 -9.47
N SER A 166 -6.40 1.72 -10.72
CA SER A 166 -5.65 2.75 -11.44
C SER A 166 -6.39 4.08 -11.37
N VAL A 167 -5.70 5.11 -10.89
CA VAL A 167 -6.21 6.47 -10.77
C VAL A 167 -5.47 7.33 -11.80
N PRO A 168 -6.18 7.86 -12.82
CA PRO A 168 -5.54 8.63 -13.87
C PRO A 168 -4.94 9.92 -13.31
N ALA A 169 -4.09 10.56 -14.12
CA ALA A 169 -3.63 11.90 -13.80
C ALA A 169 -4.83 12.85 -13.65
N LEU A 170 -4.76 13.69 -12.62
CA LEU A 170 -5.72 14.77 -12.44
C LEU A 170 -5.56 15.73 -13.63
N GLN A 171 -6.59 15.80 -14.47
CA GLN A 171 -6.71 16.78 -15.55
C GLN A 171 -6.90 18.19 -14.99
#